data_AF-A0A2E4K6B0-F1
#
_entry.id   AF-A0A2E4K6B0-F1
#
_cell.length_a   1.000
_cell.length_b   1.000
_cell.length_c   1.000
_cell.angle_alpha   90.00
_cell.angle_beta   90.00
_cell.angle_gamma   90.00
#
_symmetry.space_group_name_H-M   'P 1'
#
loop_
_entity.id
_entity.type
_entity.pdbx_description
1 polymer ?
#
loop_
_entity_poly.entity_id
_entity_poly.type
_entity_poly.pdbx_seq_one_letter_code
_entity_poly.pdbx_strand_id
1 'polypeptide(L)'
;AELYDYAVLSAKKYGWEFGGEIAGHLIGHFPHEKLENEDKRNYIHPKNNVNMSSLDKSGNHRDWILEIHFIDRKKQIGGFFEQLLTR
;
A
#
# COMPACT_ATOMS: atom_id res chain seq x y z
N ALA A 1 -6.56 -3.78 4.66
CA ALA A 1 -6.90 -2.81 5.72
C ALA A 1 -5.82 -2.84 6.79
N GLU A 2 -5.63 -3.97 7.49
CA GLU A 2 -4.70 -4.08 8.62
C GLU A 2 -3.25 -3.62 8.32
N LEU A 3 -2.66 -4.05 7.19
CA LEU A 3 -1.30 -3.63 6.84
C LEU A 3 -1.20 -2.13 6.50
N TYR A 4 -2.26 -1.53 5.92
CA TYR A 4 -2.32 -0.08 5.72
C TYR A 4 -2.38 0.64 7.07
N ASP A 5 -3.26 0.20 7.97
CA ASP A 5 -3.40 0.79 9.30
C ASP A 5 -2.08 0.68 10.08
N TYR A 6 -1.38 -0.45 9.95
CA TYR A 6 -0.06 -0.63 10.53
C TYR A 6 0.96 0.37 9.97
N ALA A 7 0.98 0.62 8.66
CA ALA A 7 1.86 1.62 8.04
C ALA A 7 1.55 3.04 8.56
N VAL A 8 0.26 3.40 8.68
CA VAL A 8 -0.19 4.69 9.24
C VAL A 8 0.22 4.84 10.71
N LEU A 9 0.01 3.80 11.52
CA LEU A 9 0.40 3.80 12.94
C LEU A 9 1.93 3.85 13.10
N SER A 10 2.67 3.19 12.20
CA SER A 10 4.14 3.24 12.18
C SER A 10 4.64 4.65 11.90
N ALA A 11 4.08 5.36 10.91
CA ALA A 11 4.40 6.76 10.67
C ALA A 11 4.22 7.60 11.93
N LYS A 12 3.04 7.51 12.56
CA LYS A 12 2.70 8.25 13.79
C LYS A 12 3.68 7.94 14.93
N LYS A 13 4.03 6.68 15.12
CA LYS A 13 4.97 6.23 16.17
C LYS A 13 6.33 6.93 16.05
N TYR A 14 6.80 7.19 14.84
CA TYR A 14 8.09 7.84 14.59
C TYR A 14 7.99 9.35 14.34
N GLY A 15 6.83 9.96 14.57
CA GLY A 15 6.62 11.40 14.40
C GLY A 15 6.45 11.86 12.95
N TRP A 16 6.10 10.93 12.05
CA TRP A 16 5.79 11.20 10.65
C TRP A 16 4.28 11.12 10.38
N GLU A 17 3.84 11.71 9.28
CA GLU A 17 2.52 11.46 8.70
C GLU A 17 2.64 10.43 7.57
N PHE A 18 1.62 9.59 7.41
CA PHE A 18 1.51 8.74 6.22
C PHE A 18 0.91 9.56 5.08
N GLY A 19 1.66 9.71 3.99
CA GLY A 19 1.31 10.60 2.87
C GLY A 19 0.55 9.94 1.73
N GLY A 20 0.52 8.60 1.67
CA GLY A 20 -0.08 7.85 0.57
C GLY A 20 -1.56 7.48 0.76
N GLU A 21 -2.31 7.38 -0.35
CA GLU A 21 -3.65 6.76 -0.33
C GLU A 21 -3.56 5.23 -0.17
N ILE A 22 -2.44 4.64 -0.57
CA ILE A 22 -2.13 3.20 -0.47
C ILE A 22 -0.82 3.00 0.30
N ALA A 23 -0.66 1.81 0.90
CA ALA A 23 0.58 1.35 1.50
C ALA A 23 1.27 0.28 0.64
N GLY A 24 0.90 0.22 -0.65
CA GLY A 24 1.39 -0.73 -1.63
C GLY A 24 0.29 -1.34 -2.47
N HIS A 25 0.66 -2.25 -3.36
CA HIS A 25 -0.20 -2.72 -4.45
C HIS A 25 0.21 -4.09 -4.97
N LEU A 26 -0.68 -4.73 -5.74
CA LEU A 26 -0.36 -5.93 -6.48
C LEU A 26 0.66 -5.64 -7.58
N ILE A 27 1.53 -6.61 -7.86
CA ILE A 27 2.32 -6.61 -9.09
C ILE A 27 1.35 -6.83 -10.25
N GLY A 28 1.10 -5.76 -11.02
CA GLY A 28 0.21 -5.76 -12.18
C GLY A 28 0.97 -5.55 -13.48
N HIS A 29 0.25 -5.66 -14.60
CA HIS A 29 0.82 -5.43 -15.94
C HIS A 29 0.92 -3.94 -16.34
N PHE A 30 0.25 -3.03 -15.63
CA PHE A 30 0.15 -1.62 -16.02
C PHE A 30 0.46 -0.68 -14.84
N PRO A 31 1.11 0.47 -15.09
CA PRO A 31 1.31 1.50 -14.08
C PRO A 31 -0.04 2.10 -13.66
N HIS A 32 -0.19 2.36 -12.36
CA HIS A 32 -1.41 2.83 -11.72
C HIS A 32 -1.96 4.11 -12.38
N GLU A 33 -3.12 4.03 -13.03
CA GLU A 33 -3.85 5.19 -13.56
C GLU A 33 -5.09 5.43 -12.69
N LYS A 34 -5.00 6.44 -11.81
CA LYS A 34 -6.07 6.95 -10.92
C LYS A 34 -6.84 5.88 -10.12
N LEU A 35 -6.41 5.70 -8.86
CA LEU A 35 -7.00 4.82 -7.84
C LEU A 35 -8.53 4.85 -7.69
N GLU A 36 -9.19 5.97 -8.00
CA GLU A 36 -10.64 6.13 -7.80
C GLU A 36 -11.47 5.17 -8.66
N ASN A 37 -11.02 4.90 -9.88
CA ASN A 37 -11.70 3.98 -10.81
C ASN A 37 -11.17 2.54 -10.71
N GLU A 38 -10.11 2.33 -9.92
CA GLU A 38 -9.46 1.03 -9.80
C GLU A 38 -10.07 0.17 -8.70
N ASP A 39 -9.91 -1.15 -8.85
CA ASP A 39 -10.35 -2.11 -7.85
C ASP A 39 -9.47 -1.98 -6.61
N LYS A 40 -10.01 -1.39 -5.53
CA LYS A 40 -9.31 -1.21 -4.25
C LYS A 40 -8.75 -2.53 -3.68
N ARG A 41 -9.24 -3.70 -4.12
CA ARG A 41 -8.71 -5.02 -3.75
C ARG A 41 -7.30 -5.28 -4.29
N ASN A 42 -6.84 -4.50 -5.25
CA ASN A 42 -5.48 -4.55 -5.80
C ASN A 42 -4.47 -3.74 -4.97
N TYR A 43 -4.91 -3.12 -3.88
CA TYR A 43 -4.12 -2.20 -3.09
C TYR A 43 -4.09 -2.56 -1.61
N ILE A 44 -2.98 -2.28 -0.96
CA ILE A 44 -2.90 -2.23 0.50
C ILE A 44 -3.58 -0.92 0.92
N HIS A 45 -4.89 -0.99 1.12
CA HIS A 45 -5.76 0.18 1.26
C HIS A 45 -6.78 -0.03 2.41
N PRO A 46 -7.27 1.03 3.09
CA PRO A 46 -8.26 0.92 4.18
C PRO A 46 -9.52 0.14 3.81
N LYS A 47 -10.01 0.36 2.59
CA LYS A 47 -11.22 -0.29 2.05
C LYS A 47 -10.99 -1.71 1.50
N ASN A 48 -9.76 -2.22 1.52
CA ASN A 48 -9.47 -3.60 1.10
C ASN A 48 -9.49 -4.55 2.29
N ASN A 49 -10.59 -5.28 2.47
CA ASN A 49 -10.75 -6.27 3.55
C ASN A 49 -10.52 -7.72 3.08
N VAL A 50 -9.94 -7.91 1.88
CA VAL A 50 -9.60 -9.24 1.36
C VAL A 50 -8.26 -9.68 1.94
N ASN A 51 -8.14 -10.96 2.30
CA ASN A 51 -6.87 -11.53 2.76
C ASN A 51 -5.84 -11.45 1.61
N MET A 52 -4.66 -10.88 1.90
CA MET A 52 -3.59 -10.68 0.91
C MET A 52 -3.02 -11.98 0.33
N SER A 53 -3.14 -13.11 1.04
CA SER A 53 -2.71 -14.42 0.55
C SER A 53 -3.74 -15.11 -0.36
N SER A 54 -4.94 -14.53 -0.51
CA SER A 54 -5.98 -15.06 -1.39
C SER A 54 -5.52 -15.11 -2.84
N LEU A 55 -5.95 -16.14 -3.56
CA LEU A 55 -5.72 -16.25 -5.00
C LEU A 55 -6.49 -15.17 -5.77
N ASP A 56 -6.01 -14.82 -6.96
CA ASP A 56 -6.77 -14.00 -7.90
C ASP A 56 -7.97 -14.77 -8.49
N LYS A 57 -8.73 -14.13 -9.39
CA LYS A 57 -9.90 -14.75 -10.04
C LYS A 57 -9.55 -15.95 -10.93
N SER A 58 -8.30 -16.06 -11.35
CA SER A 58 -7.77 -17.12 -12.21
C SER A 58 -7.09 -18.23 -11.41
N GLY A 59 -7.04 -18.12 -10.08
CA GLY A 59 -6.40 -19.09 -9.19
C GLY A 59 -4.89 -18.88 -9.00
N ASN A 60 -4.32 -17.77 -9.47
CA ASN A 60 -2.89 -17.49 -9.28
C ASN A 60 -2.61 -16.87 -7.91
N HIS A 61 -1.37 -17.04 -7.44
CA HIS A 61 -0.88 -16.27 -6.31
C HIS A 61 -0.81 -14.79 -6.64
N ARG A 62 -1.04 -13.98 -5.60
CA ARG A 62 -0.93 -12.54 -5.64
C ARG A 62 0.39 -12.12 -5.03
N ASP A 63 1.23 -11.50 -5.83
CA ASP A 63 2.47 -10.88 -5.37
C ASP A 63 2.24 -9.39 -5.14
N TRP A 64 2.83 -8.88 -4.06
CA TRP A 64 2.58 -7.54 -3.55
C TRP A 64 3.86 -6.74 -3.44
N ILE A 65 3.76 -5.46 -3.73
CA ILE A 65 4.74 -4.45 -3.38
C ILE A 65 4.25 -3.74 -2.12
N LEU A 66 5.12 -3.62 -1.13
CA LEU A 66 4.97 -2.68 -0.02
C LEU A 66 5.49 -1.33 -0.47
N GLU A 67 4.72 -0.27 -0.25
CA GLU A 67 5.05 1.08 -0.65
C GLU A 67 4.77 2.05 0.50
N ILE A 68 5.80 2.68 1.04
CA ILE A 68 5.70 3.54 2.23
C ILE A 68 6.03 4.97 1.85
N HIS A 69 5.09 5.88 2.13
CA HIS A 69 5.26 7.33 1.99
C HIS A 69 5.15 7.99 3.35
N PHE A 70 6.28 8.32 3.96
CA PHE A 70 6.31 9.10 5.20
C PHE A 70 6.64 10.54 4.87
N ILE A 71 5.85 11.48 5.38
CA ILE A 71 6.03 12.91 5.11
C ILE A 71 6.11 13.71 6.41
N ASP A 72 6.90 14.78 6.38
CA ASP A 72 6.91 15.83 7.39
C ASP A 72 6.49 17.13 6.70
N ARG A 73 5.24 17.55 6.93
CA ARG A 73 4.68 18.76 6.32
C ARG A 73 5.35 20.05 6.79
N LYS A 74 5.90 20.08 8.00
CA LYS A 74 6.57 21.29 8.50
C LYS A 74 7.92 21.48 7.82
N LYS A 75 8.67 20.39 7.68
CA LYS A 75 9.99 20.39 7.05
C LYS A 75 9.95 20.30 5.52
N GLN A 76 8.78 19.98 4.94
CA GLN A 76 8.60 19.78 3.50
C GLN A 76 9.54 18.68 2.95
N ILE A 77 9.69 17.60 3.71
CA ILE A 77 10.48 16.43 3.31
C ILE A 77 9.60 15.18 3.29
N GLY A 78 9.98 14.23 2.44
CA GLY A 78 9.35 12.93 2.35
C GLY A 78 10.39 11.82 2.27
N GLY A 79 10.04 10.66 2.80
CA GLY A 79 10.76 9.40 2.61
C GLY A 79 9.88 8.44 1.83
N PHE A 80 10.48 7.79 0.85
CA PHE A 80 9.86 6.73 0.06
C PHE A 80 10.63 5.42 0.28
N PHE A 81 9.90 4.34 0.47
CA PHE A 81 10.44 2.99 0.54
C PHE A 81 9.53 2.04 -0.21
N GLU A 82 10.12 1.19 -1.05
CA GLU A 82 9.40 0.21 -1.83
C GLU A 82 10.11 -1.14 -1.74
N GLN A 83 9.34 -2.20 -1.50
CA GLN A 83 9.89 -3.55 -1.40
C GLN A 83 8.90 -4.59 -1.89
N LEU A 84 9.42 -5.59 -2.60
CA LEU A 84 8.68 -6.83 -2.83
C LEU A 84 8.35 -7.53 -1.49
N LEU A 85 7.08 -7.87 -1.31
CA LEU A 85 6.65 -8.74 -0.23
C LEU A 85 6.79 -10.19 -0.69
N THR A 86 7.99 -10.75 -0.50
CA THR A 86 8.25 -12.17 -0.73
C THR A 86 7.72 -13.00 0.44
N ARG A 87 7.32 -14.24 0.16
CA ARG A 87 7.04 -15.25 1.19
C ARG A 87 8.32 -15.82 1.78
#